data_AF-A0A837I383-F1
#
_entry.id   AF-A0A837I383-F1
#
_cell.length_a   1.000
_cell.length_b   1.000
_cell.length_c   1.000
_cell.angle_alpha   90.00
_cell.angle_beta   90.00
_cell.angle_gamma   90.00
#
_symmetry.space_group_name_H-M   'P 1'
#
loop_
_entity.id
_entity.type
_entity.pdbx_description
1 polymer ?
#
loop_
_entity_poly.entity_id
_entity_poly.type
_entity_poly.pdbx_seq_one_letter_code
_entity_poly.pdbx_strand_id
1 'polypeptide(L)'
;MKQSKWRAFQKSDDYEIIDLGRPAVFLVPIGKLQVKVGKATVEKYLEKFLKKNFEAFTVRHSGIRGHWKGQIDDLTEYEVSFLGKEKIPKLLKMLADLSEKIGEKCFYIKAGQYTALVSEKWVEGAWWLKIKLED
;
A
#
# COMPACT_ATOMS: atom_id res chain seq x y z
N MET A 1 6.10 -22.97 5.07
CA MET A 1 6.58 -21.77 4.34
C MET A 1 7.71 -22.19 3.41
N LYS A 2 7.74 -21.74 2.14
CA LYS A 2 8.92 -21.95 1.29
C LYS A 2 10.08 -21.14 1.89
N GLN A 3 11.25 -21.76 1.98
CA GLN A 3 12.46 -21.14 2.51
C GLN A 3 12.86 -19.93 1.65
N SER A 4 13.37 -18.88 2.31
CA SER A 4 13.85 -17.67 1.63
C SER A 4 15.01 -17.97 0.70
N LYS A 5 15.04 -17.32 -0.47
CA LYS A 5 16.22 -17.36 -1.35
C LYS A 5 17.43 -16.64 -0.75
N TRP A 6 17.20 -15.73 0.20
CA TRP A 6 18.26 -14.99 0.90
C TRP A 6 19.22 -15.90 1.66
N ARG A 7 18.75 -17.05 2.17
CA ARG A 7 19.62 -18.01 2.88
C ARG A 7 20.80 -18.50 2.05
N ALA A 8 20.65 -18.63 0.73
CA ALA A 8 21.75 -19.06 -0.14
C ALA A 8 22.92 -18.06 -0.20
N PHE A 9 22.69 -16.83 0.27
CA PHE A 9 23.68 -15.77 0.32
C PHE A 9 24.26 -15.57 1.73
N GLN A 10 23.84 -16.31 2.75
CA GLN A 10 24.50 -16.32 4.05
C GLN A 10 25.73 -17.23 3.98
N LYS A 11 26.87 -16.68 3.54
CA LYS A 11 28.10 -17.45 3.24
C LYS A 11 29.29 -17.15 4.16
N SER A 12 29.19 -16.11 4.98
CA SER A 12 30.20 -15.69 5.95
C SER A 12 29.50 -15.24 7.24
N ASP A 13 30.26 -15.19 8.34
CA ASP A 13 29.84 -14.61 9.61
C ASP A 13 30.10 -13.08 9.68
N ASP A 14 30.68 -12.49 8.63
CA ASP A 14 30.96 -11.04 8.56
C ASP A 14 29.70 -10.17 8.39
N TYR A 15 28.56 -10.77 8.05
CA TYR A 15 27.28 -10.08 7.88
C TYR A 15 26.11 -11.02 8.22
N GLU A 16 24.97 -10.44 8.57
CA GLU A 16 23.72 -11.18 8.78
C GLU A 16 22.67 -10.71 7.78
N ILE A 17 22.00 -11.66 7.11
CA ILE A 17 20.84 -11.37 6.26
C ILE A 17 19.56 -11.74 7.00
N ILE A 18 18.75 -10.73 7.31
CA ILE A 18 17.40 -10.90 7.87
C ILE A 18 16.39 -10.85 6.72
N ASP A 19 15.67 -11.95 6.51
CA ASP A 19 14.59 -11.99 5.52
C ASP A 19 13.35 -11.25 6.03
N LEU A 20 13.01 -10.13 5.39
CA LEU A 20 11.80 -9.35 5.67
C LEU A 20 10.59 -9.81 4.84
N GLY A 21 10.75 -10.85 4.02
CA GLY A 21 9.69 -11.48 3.25
C GLY A 21 9.45 -10.82 1.90
N ARG A 22 8.20 -10.42 1.63
CA ARG A 22 7.79 -9.87 0.34
C ARG A 22 7.35 -8.41 0.47
N PRO A 23 7.62 -7.57 -0.54
CA PRO A 23 7.14 -6.21 -0.53
C PRO A 23 5.66 -6.13 -0.94
N ALA A 24 4.96 -5.16 -0.35
CA ALA A 24 3.77 -4.58 -0.94
C ALA A 24 3.94 -3.07 -1.06
N VAL A 25 3.44 -2.53 -2.17
CA VAL A 25 3.55 -1.13 -2.55
C VAL A 25 2.15 -0.57 -2.72
N PHE A 26 1.87 0.59 -2.15
CA PHE A 26 0.61 1.31 -2.37
C PHE A 26 0.86 2.80 -2.57
N LEU A 27 -0.08 3.46 -3.23
CA LEU A 27 0.06 4.85 -3.65
C LEU A 27 -1.00 5.71 -2.96
N VAL A 28 -0.59 6.89 -2.49
CA VAL A 28 -1.48 7.87 -1.85
C VAL A 28 -1.32 9.23 -2.55
N PRO A 29 -2.40 9.91 -2.94
CA PRO A 29 -2.30 11.24 -3.53
C PRO A 29 -1.59 12.23 -2.61
N ILE A 30 -0.60 12.97 -3.12
CA ILE A 30 0.20 13.91 -2.32
C ILE A 30 -0.69 14.94 -1.63
N GLY A 31 -1.67 15.48 -2.36
CA GLY A 31 -2.63 16.46 -1.84
C GLY A 31 -3.48 15.95 -0.67
N LYS A 32 -3.53 14.63 -0.44
CA LYS A 32 -4.29 14.01 0.65
C LYS A 32 -3.45 13.73 1.91
N LEU A 33 -2.12 13.78 1.82
CA LEU A 33 -1.25 13.46 2.96
C LEU A 33 -1.47 14.35 4.19
N GLN A 34 -1.84 15.61 3.98
CA GLN A 34 -2.08 16.59 5.06
C GLN A 34 -3.55 16.64 5.52
N VAL A 35 -4.45 15.86 4.91
CA VAL A 35 -5.84 15.72 5.38
C VAL A 35 -5.84 15.13 6.79
N LYS A 36 -6.71 15.61 7.67
CA LYS A 36 -6.82 15.09 9.04
C LYS A 36 -7.71 13.86 9.12
N VAL A 37 -7.22 12.83 9.79
CA VAL A 37 -7.96 11.64 10.22
C VAL A 37 -7.94 11.60 11.75
N GLY A 38 -9.03 12.05 12.37
CA GLY A 38 -9.08 12.30 13.81
C GLY A 38 -8.11 13.40 14.22
N LYS A 39 -7.12 13.06 15.07
CA LYS A 39 -6.10 14.01 15.59
C LYS A 39 -4.79 14.02 14.78
N ALA A 40 -4.64 13.18 13.76
CA ALA A 40 -3.41 13.05 12.97
C ALA A 40 -3.66 13.41 11.51
N THR A 41 -2.60 13.77 10.77
CA THR A 41 -2.66 13.82 9.30
C THR A 41 -2.67 12.39 8.74
N VAL A 42 -3.10 12.21 7.49
CA VAL A 42 -3.04 10.91 6.79
C VAL A 42 -1.64 10.33 6.83
N GLU A 43 -0.62 11.15 6.56
CA GLU A 43 0.79 10.77 6.65
C GLU A 43 1.16 10.22 8.02
N LYS A 44 0.88 10.96 9.11
CA LYS A 44 1.15 10.51 10.47
C LYS A 44 0.34 9.27 10.87
N TYR A 45 -0.90 9.18 10.38
CA TYR A 45 -1.76 8.02 10.61
C TYR A 45 -1.18 6.76 9.94
N LEU A 46 -0.77 6.88 8.68
CA LEU A 46 -0.12 5.81 7.92
C LEU A 46 1.17 5.39 8.59
N GLU A 47 2.09 6.32 8.85
CA GLU A 47 3.36 6.00 9.52
C GLU A 47 3.16 5.26 10.84
N LYS A 48 2.22 5.71 11.67
CA LYS A 48 1.93 5.04 12.95
C LYS A 48 1.41 3.63 12.74
N PHE A 49 0.52 3.43 11.77
CA PHE A 49 0.01 2.11 11.44
C PHE A 49 1.12 1.20 10.90
N LEU A 50 1.95 1.71 9.99
CA LEU A 50 3.03 0.97 9.35
C LEU A 50 4.09 0.56 10.37
N LYS A 51 4.60 1.49 11.19
CA LYS A 51 5.56 1.24 12.28
C LYS A 51 5.04 0.19 13.29
N LYS A 52 3.73 0.15 13.53
CA LYS A 52 3.12 -0.81 14.47
C LYS A 52 2.98 -2.22 13.88
N ASN A 53 2.78 -2.34 12.57
CA ASN A 53 2.36 -3.61 11.95
C ASN A 53 3.43 -4.24 11.07
N PHE A 54 4.46 -3.50 10.66
CA PHE A 54 5.51 -3.94 9.75
C PHE A 54 6.88 -3.60 10.34
N GLU A 55 7.87 -4.46 10.08
CA GLU A 55 9.23 -4.30 10.60
C GLU A 55 9.95 -3.12 9.93
N ALA A 56 9.66 -2.88 8.65
CA ALA A 56 10.22 -1.78 7.88
C ALA A 56 9.21 -1.30 6.83
N PHE A 57 9.27 0.00 6.56
CA PHE A 57 8.60 0.62 5.41
C PHE A 57 9.46 1.77 4.88
N THR A 58 9.28 2.08 3.60
CA THR A 58 9.91 3.21 2.93
C THR A 58 8.83 4.09 2.32
N VAL A 59 9.16 5.37 2.14
CA VAL A 59 8.26 6.37 1.55
C VAL A 59 9.01 7.12 0.46
N ARG A 60 8.36 7.31 -0.69
CA ARG A 60 8.85 8.15 -1.79
C ARG A 60 7.82 9.21 -2.11
N HIS A 61 8.14 10.47 -1.78
CA HIS A 61 7.22 11.60 -1.93
C HIS A 61 7.16 12.22 -3.33
N SER A 62 8.09 11.92 -4.24
CA SER A 62 8.18 12.59 -5.54
C SER A 62 8.47 11.63 -6.69
N GLY A 63 8.10 12.06 -7.90
CA GLY A 63 8.45 11.38 -9.14
C GLY A 63 7.45 10.31 -9.61
N ILE A 64 6.36 10.08 -8.89
CA ILE A 64 5.32 9.11 -9.28
C ILE A 64 4.07 9.87 -9.73
N ARG A 65 3.75 9.73 -11.03
CA ARG A 65 2.51 10.20 -11.62
C ARG A 65 1.59 9.03 -11.90
N GLY A 66 0.42 9.02 -11.26
CA GLY A 66 -0.66 8.10 -11.56
C GLY A 66 -1.41 8.56 -12.80
N HIS A 67 -1.48 7.70 -13.82
CA HIS A 67 -2.28 7.94 -15.01
C HIS A 67 -3.56 7.11 -14.93
N TRP A 68 -4.67 7.77 -14.61
CA TRP A 68 -6.00 7.17 -14.54
C TRP A 68 -6.81 7.55 -15.79
N LYS A 69 -7.88 6.81 -16.09
CA LYS A 69 -8.75 7.11 -17.26
C LYS A 69 -9.45 8.46 -17.08
N GLY A 70 -8.80 9.54 -17.55
CA GLY A 70 -9.27 10.92 -17.50
C GLY A 70 -8.66 11.80 -16.39
N GLN A 71 -7.64 11.32 -15.66
CA GLN A 71 -7.03 12.07 -14.56
C GLN A 71 -5.54 11.72 -14.42
N ILE A 72 -4.73 12.71 -14.06
CA ILE A 72 -3.33 12.53 -13.68
C ILE A 72 -3.16 13.07 -12.26
N ASP A 73 -2.57 12.28 -11.38
CA ASP A 73 -2.30 12.67 -9.99
C ASP A 73 -0.84 12.47 -9.63
N ASP A 74 -0.29 13.38 -8.83
CA ASP A 74 0.99 13.16 -8.17
C ASP A 74 0.77 12.31 -6.91
N LEU A 75 1.54 11.22 -6.82
CA LEU A 75 1.38 10.19 -5.80
C LEU A 75 2.64 10.07 -4.94
N THR A 76 2.43 9.78 -3.67
CA THR A 76 3.45 9.26 -2.76
C THR A 76 3.35 7.74 -2.73
N GLU A 77 4.48 7.08 -2.90
CA GLU A 77 4.59 5.62 -2.78
C GLU A 77 5.02 5.23 -1.38
N TYR A 78 4.31 4.25 -0.85
CA TYR A 78 4.66 3.57 0.39
C TYR A 78 4.95 2.11 0.06
N GLU A 79 6.10 1.63 0.50
CA GLU A 79 6.48 0.23 0.40
C GLU A 79 6.68 -0.36 1.79
N VAL A 80 6.12 -1.54 2.02
CA VAL A 80 6.25 -2.31 3.26
C VAL A 80 6.78 -3.69 2.95
N SER A 81 7.57 -4.26 3.85
CA SER A 81 7.98 -5.66 3.78
C SER A 81 7.32 -6.48 4.89
N PHE A 82 6.91 -7.70 4.58
CA PHE A 82 6.36 -8.62 5.58
C PHE A 82 6.62 -10.09 5.27
N LEU A 83 6.82 -10.85 6.35
CA LEU A 83 6.74 -12.31 6.35
C LEU A 83 5.27 -12.76 6.46
N GLY A 84 4.96 -13.90 5.85
CA GLY A 84 3.62 -14.49 5.91
C GLY A 84 2.57 -13.78 5.04
N LYS A 85 1.35 -14.31 5.03
CA LYS A 85 0.22 -13.74 4.24
C LYS A 85 -0.75 -12.95 5.12
N GLU A 86 -0.66 -13.08 6.43
CA GLU A 86 -1.57 -12.51 7.44
C GLU A 86 -1.47 -10.99 7.57
N LYS A 87 -0.36 -10.39 7.12
CA LYS A 87 -0.17 -8.93 7.11
C LYS A 87 -0.91 -8.27 5.94
N ILE A 88 -1.15 -8.98 4.84
CA ILE A 88 -1.85 -8.45 3.66
C ILE A 88 -3.28 -8.03 4.02
N PRO A 89 -4.15 -8.87 4.62
CA PRO A 89 -5.50 -8.44 5.00
C PRO A 89 -5.52 -7.23 5.92
N LYS A 90 -4.54 -7.08 6.83
CA LYS A 90 -4.44 -5.91 7.72
C LYS A 90 -4.15 -4.63 6.93
N LEU A 91 -3.21 -4.69 5.99
CA LEU A 91 -2.92 -3.57 5.09
C LEU A 91 -4.13 -3.20 4.24
N LEU A 92 -4.78 -4.20 3.63
CA LEU A 92 -5.95 -4.00 2.78
C LEU A 92 -7.09 -3.35 3.57
N LYS A 93 -7.40 -3.85 4.77
CA LYS A 93 -8.45 -3.26 5.62
C LYS A 93 -8.13 -1.82 6.01
N MET A 94 -6.88 -1.53 6.36
CA MET A 94 -6.48 -0.15 6.69
C MET A 94 -6.64 0.80 5.50
N LEU A 95 -6.22 0.37 4.29
CA LEU A 95 -6.36 1.18 3.08
C LEU A 95 -7.83 1.42 2.72
N ALA A 96 -8.65 0.38 2.82
CA ALA A 96 -10.09 0.43 2.66
C ALA A 96 -10.74 1.46 3.61
N ASP A 97 -10.41 1.41 4.90
CA ASP A 97 -10.95 2.34 5.90
C ASP A 97 -10.42 3.76 5.69
N LEU A 98 -9.17 3.88 5.24
CA LEU A 98 -8.56 5.17 4.99
C LEU A 98 -9.22 5.84 3.78
N SER A 99 -9.50 5.10 2.70
CA SER A 99 -10.06 5.68 1.48
C SER A 99 -11.38 6.39 1.76
N GLU A 100 -12.27 5.74 2.52
CA GLU A 100 -13.53 6.35 2.96
C GLU A 100 -13.29 7.64 3.75
N LYS A 101 -12.42 7.59 4.78
CA LYS A 101 -12.13 8.73 5.67
C LYS A 101 -11.60 9.98 4.96
N ILE A 102 -10.95 9.81 3.81
CA ILE A 102 -10.32 10.93 3.08
C ILE A 102 -11.04 11.27 1.77
N GLY A 103 -12.19 10.63 1.53
CA GLY A 103 -13.02 10.82 0.34
C GLY A 103 -12.37 10.29 -0.95
N GLU A 104 -11.52 9.28 -0.85
CA GLU A 104 -10.96 8.55 -1.99
C GLU A 104 -11.84 7.35 -2.35
N LYS A 105 -12.00 7.08 -3.65
CA LYS A 105 -12.79 5.93 -4.12
C LYS A 105 -12.11 4.60 -3.79
N CYS A 106 -10.79 4.57 -3.94
CA CYS A 106 -9.97 3.38 -3.73
C CYS A 106 -8.48 3.76 -3.70
N PHE A 107 -7.65 2.86 -3.19
CA PHE A 107 -6.20 2.92 -3.34
C PHE A 107 -5.68 1.85 -4.29
N TYR A 108 -4.66 2.19 -5.07
CA TYR A 108 -3.88 1.23 -5.83
C TYR A 108 -2.87 0.52 -4.92
N ILE A 109 -2.78 -0.80 -5.06
CA ILE A 109 -1.81 -1.63 -4.35
C ILE A 109 -1.23 -2.70 -5.28
N LYS A 110 0.05 -3.00 -5.07
CA LYS A 110 0.78 -4.13 -5.62
C LYS A 110 1.34 -4.97 -4.48
N ALA A 111 1.15 -6.29 -4.52
CA ALA A 111 1.76 -7.23 -3.59
C ALA A 111 2.38 -8.40 -4.37
N GLY A 112 3.71 -8.44 -4.42
CA GLY A 112 4.43 -9.36 -5.31
C GLY A 112 4.05 -9.16 -6.78
N GLN A 113 3.43 -10.16 -7.39
CA GLN A 113 3.03 -10.17 -8.81
C GLN A 113 1.59 -9.72 -9.05
N TYR A 114 0.82 -9.44 -7.99
CA TYR A 114 -0.59 -9.09 -8.09
C TYR A 114 -0.79 -7.61 -7.83
N THR A 115 -1.74 -7.01 -8.56
CA THR A 115 -2.15 -5.62 -8.40
C THR A 115 -3.66 -5.56 -8.19
N ALA A 116 -4.14 -4.57 -7.45
CA ALA A 116 -5.55 -4.39 -7.15
C ALA A 116 -5.89 -2.93 -6.81
N LEU A 117 -7.18 -2.62 -6.84
CA LEU A 117 -7.77 -1.45 -6.19
C LEU A 117 -8.47 -1.89 -4.91
N VAL A 118 -8.35 -1.10 -3.84
CA VAL A 118 -8.88 -1.44 -2.51
C VAL A 118 -9.78 -0.32 -2.00
N SER A 119 -10.96 -0.68 -1.49
CA SER A 119 -11.97 0.23 -0.90
C SER A 119 -12.77 -0.49 0.20
N GLU A 120 -13.49 0.26 1.04
CA GLU A 120 -14.13 -0.25 2.27
C GLU A 120 -15.18 -1.35 2.05
N LYS A 121 -15.91 -1.30 0.93
CA LYS A 121 -16.71 -2.38 0.34
C LYS A 121 -17.36 -1.82 -0.92
N TRP A 122 -17.55 -2.68 -1.93
CA TRP A 122 -18.38 -2.38 -3.08
C TRP A 122 -19.82 -2.18 -2.60
N VAL A 123 -20.35 -0.97 -2.73
CA VAL A 123 -21.80 -0.74 -2.62
C VAL A 123 -22.41 -1.10 -3.97
N GLU A 124 -23.37 -2.03 -3.98
CA GLU A 124 -24.28 -2.25 -5.12
C GLU A 124 -24.85 -0.88 -5.53
N GLY A 125 -24.36 -0.32 -6.64
CA GLY A 125 -24.64 1.09 -7.00
C GLY A 125 -23.51 1.85 -7.70
N ALA A 126 -22.27 1.38 -7.66
CA ALA A 126 -21.15 1.97 -8.41
C ALA A 126 -21.13 1.59 -9.90
N TRP A 127 -22.26 1.79 -10.61
CA TRP A 127 -22.47 1.35 -12.00
C TRP A 127 -21.49 2.01 -12.99
N TRP A 128 -20.90 3.16 -12.62
CA TRP A 128 -19.88 3.86 -13.42
C TRP A 128 -18.49 3.19 -13.43
N LEU A 129 -18.22 2.18 -12.59
CA LEU A 129 -16.98 1.39 -12.68
C LEU A 129 -17.07 0.24 -13.69
N LYS A 130 -18.28 -0.25 -14.04
CA LYS A 130 -18.46 -1.21 -15.15
C LYS A 130 -18.19 -0.55 -16.52
N ILE A 131 -18.46 0.74 -16.67
CA ILE A 131 -18.35 1.47 -17.95
C ILE A 131 -16.89 1.75 -18.37
N LYS A 132 -15.87 1.39 -17.57
CA LYS A 132 -14.46 1.70 -17.90
C LYS A 132 -13.52 0.51 -18.03
N LEU A 133 -14.00 -0.72 -17.93
CA LEU A 133 -13.20 -1.94 -18.14
C LEU A 133 -13.72 -2.86 -19.25
N GLU A 134 -14.81 -2.49 -19.92
CA GLU A 134 -15.35 -3.20 -21.09
C GLU A 134 -15.31 -2.34 -22.38
N ASP A 135 -14.48 -1.28 -22.42
CA ASP A 135 -14.09 -0.58 -23.66
C ASP A 135 -12.58 -0.68 -23.89
#